data_AF-A0A6G4RCH1-F1
#
_entry.id   AF-A0A6G4RCH1-F1
#
_cell.length_a   1.000
_cell.length_b   1.000
_cell.length_c   1.000
_cell.angle_alpha   90.00
_cell.angle_beta   90.00
_cell.angle_gamma   90.00
#
_symmetry.space_group_name_H-M   'P 1'
#
loop_
_entity.id
_entity.type
_entity.pdbx_description
1 polymer ?
#
loop_
_entity_poly.entity_id
_entity_poly.type
_entity_poly.pdbx_seq_one_letter_code
_entity_poly.pdbx_strand_id
1 'polypeptide(L)' 'MNIIDGEKVECGRCDEVISLEDANVLGKTNNRSYAKPLCDGCLKKVGVPKGYELERDVSYLIEN' A
#
# COMPACT_ATOMS: atom_id res chain seq x y z
N MET A 1 -7.91 -3.15 -0.28
CA MET A 1 -6.73 -3.46 -1.11
C MET A 1 -7.03 -4.72 -1.91
N ASN A 2 -6.53 -4.83 -3.14
CA ASN A 2 -6.73 -5.99 -4.00
C ASN A 2 -5.38 -6.61 -4.33
N ILE A 3 -5.15 -7.86 -3.89
CA ILE A 3 -3.90 -8.58 -4.14
C ILE A 3 -4.02 -9.27 -5.50
N ILE A 4 -2.97 -9.15 -6.31
CA ILE A 4 -2.86 -9.69 -7.67
C ILE A 4 -1.88 -10.85 -7.62
N ASP A 5 -2.32 -12.01 -8.12
CA ASP A 5 -1.52 -13.25 -8.20
C ASP A 5 -0.88 -13.67 -6.86
N GLY A 6 -1.48 -13.29 -5.73
CA GLY A 6 -0.99 -13.61 -4.38
C GLY A 6 0.23 -12.82 -3.91
N GLU A 7 0.93 -12.09 -4.79
CA GLU A 7 2.24 -11.49 -4.47
C GLU A 7 2.37 -9.99 -4.85
N LYS A 8 1.40 -9.44 -5.59
CA LYS A 8 1.45 -8.07 -6.12
C LYS A 8 0.25 -7.24 -5.72
N VAL A 9 0.35 -5.92 -5.89
CA VAL A 9 -0.74 -4.97 -5.67
C VAL A 9 -0.64 -3.80 -6.63
N GLU A 10 -1.77 -3.22 -7.01
CA GLU A 10 -1.82 -2.00 -7.79
C GLU A 10 -1.67 -0.76 -6.91
N CYS A 11 -0.77 0.14 -7.28
CA CYS A 11 -0.60 1.44 -6.64
C CYS A 11 -1.86 2.30 -6.86
N GLY A 12 -2.57 2.66 -5.79
CA GLY A 12 -3.82 3.43 -5.88
C GLY A 12 -3.67 4.91 -6.29
N ARG A 13 -2.55 5.31 -6.90
CA ARG A 13 -2.29 6.66 -7.41
C ARG A 13 -1.85 6.70 -8.87
N CYS A 14 -1.02 5.74 -9.30
CA CYS A 14 -0.47 5.72 -10.67
C CYS A 14 -0.73 4.41 -11.40
N ASP A 15 -1.52 3.51 -10.80
CA ASP A 15 -1.98 2.25 -11.36
C ASP A 15 -0.83 1.29 -11.75
N GLU A 16 0.36 1.55 -11.21
CA GLU A 16 1.53 0.68 -11.35
C GLU A 16 1.36 -0.58 -10.49
N VAL A 17 1.59 -1.74 -11.07
CA VAL A 17 1.62 -3.01 -10.34
C VAL A 17 3.00 -3.19 -9.70
N ILE A 18 3.02 -3.32 -8.38
CA ILE A 18 4.23 -3.48 -7.58
C ILE A 18 4.15 -4.74 -6.72
N SER A 19 5.31 -5.28 -6.32
CA SER A 19 5.37 -6.39 -5.37
C SER A 19 4.82 -5.95 -4.01
N LEU A 20 4.27 -6.89 -3.23
CA LEU A 20 3.89 -6.63 -1.84
C LEU A 20 5.10 -6.30 -0.95
N GLU A 21 6.30 -6.76 -1.32
CA GLU A 21 7.56 -6.43 -0.65
C GLU A 21 7.94 -4.94 -0.81
N ASP A 22 7.67 -4.36 -1.99
CA ASP A 22 7.97 -2.96 -2.31
C ASP A 22 6.78 -2.02 -2.05
N ALA A 23 5.61 -2.56 -1.70
CA ALA A 23 4.40 -1.80 -1.47
C ALA A 23 4.42 -1.08 -0.11
N ASN A 24 3.98 0.17 -0.12
CA ASN A 24 3.69 0.94 1.08
C ASN A 24 2.17 1.08 1.23
N VAL A 25 1.62 0.89 2.42
CA VAL A 25 0.17 0.98 2.63
C VAL A 25 -0.17 2.15 3.56
N LEU A 26 -0.98 3.08 3.04
CA LEU A 26 -1.60 4.12 3.86
C LEU A 26 -2.93 3.62 4.44
N GLY A 27 -2.94 3.42 5.75
CA GLY A 27 -4.13 3.21 6.55
C GLY A 27 -4.69 4.53 7.07
N LYS A 28 -6.01 4.62 7.31
CA LYS A 28 -6.60 5.76 8.03
C LYS A 28 -6.80 5.34 9.49
N THR A 29 -6.26 6.09 10.45
CA THR A 29 -6.19 5.70 11.88
C THR A 29 -7.51 5.18 12.46
N ASN A 30 -8.65 5.76 12.06
CA ASN A 30 -9.97 5.37 12.57
C ASN A 30 -10.83 4.57 11.56
N ASN A 31 -10.23 4.11 10.46
CA ASN A 31 -10.93 3.31 9.46
C ASN A 31 -10.08 2.12 9.03
N ARG A 32 -10.31 0.99 9.70
CA ARG A 32 -9.60 -0.28 9.45
C ARG A 32 -9.83 -0.86 8.06
N SER A 33 -10.90 -0.46 7.35
CA SER A 33 -11.13 -0.94 5.97
C SER A 33 -10.44 -0.06 4.93
N TYR A 34 -9.95 1.12 5.30
CA TYR A 34 -9.20 1.97 4.40
C TYR A 34 -7.74 1.55 4.39
N ALA A 35 -7.34 0.88 3.31
CA ALA A 35 -5.96 0.54 3.02
C ALA A 35 -5.66 0.97 1.58
N LYS A 36 -4.77 1.93 1.42
CA LYS A 36 -4.36 2.46 0.12
C LYS A 36 -2.90 2.10 -0.17
N PRO A 37 -2.64 1.07 -0.99
CA PRO A 37 -1.29 0.74 -1.45
C PRO A 37 -0.72 1.84 -2.35
N LEU A 38 0.58 2.11 -2.21
CA LEU A 38 1.34 3.10 -2.96
C LEU A 38 2.73 2.55 -3.29
N CYS A 39 3.20 2.83 -4.50
CA CYS A 39 4.61 2.66 -4.83
C CYS A 39 5.46 3.73 -4.13
N ASP A 40 6.74 3.42 -3.98
CA ASP A 40 7.71 4.23 -3.25
C ASP A 40 7.83 5.67 -3.82
N GLY A 41 7.76 5.80 -5.15
CA GLY A 41 7.76 7.08 -5.84
C GLY A 41 6.51 7.93 -5.57
N CYS A 42 5.34 7.29 -5.43
CA CYS A 42 4.11 7.99 -5.07
C CYS A 42 4.09 8.38 -3.59
N LEU A 43 4.57 7.51 -2.70
CA LEU A 43 4.69 7.83 -1.28
C LEU A 43 5.57 9.05 -1.05
N LYS A 44 6.74 9.15 -1.72
CA LYS A 44 7.64 10.31 -1.59
C LYS A 44 6.99 11.63 -2.01
N LYS A 45 6.06 11.60 -2.96
CA LYS A 45 5.31 12.79 -3.42
C LYS A 45 4.15 13.16 -2.49
N VAL A 46 3.49 12.17 -1.89
CA VAL A 46 2.29 12.37 -1.05
C VAL A 46 2.63 12.59 0.42
N GLY A 47 3.69 11.93 0.90
CA GLY A 47 3.99 11.80 2.31
C GLY A 47 2.94 10.97 3.05
N VAL A 48 2.93 11.10 4.38
CA VAL A 48 1.92 10.50 5.27
C VAL A 48 1.05 11.64 5.81
N PRO A 49 -0.17 11.84 5.29
CA PRO A 49 -1.03 12.94 5.73
C PRO A 49 -1.48 12.77 7.19
N LYS A 50 -1.87 13.87 7.85
CA LYS A 50 -2.38 13.82 9.23
C LYS A 50 -3.60 12.90 9.32
N GLY A 51 -3.60 11.99 10.31
CA GLY A 51 -4.67 11.00 10.52
C GLY A 51 -4.56 9.75 9.64
N TYR A 52 -3.43 9.58 8.97
CA TYR A 52 -3.04 8.35 8.30
C TYR A 52 -1.85 7.70 9.01
N GLU A 53 -1.81 6.39 8.93
CA GLU A 53 -0.71 5.56 9.37
C GLU A 53 -0.07 4.93 8.15
N LEU A 54 1.26 4.81 8.19
CA LEU A 54 2.05 4.19 7.14
C LEU A 54 2.51 2.84 7.65
N GLU A 55 2.11 1.80 6.94
CA GLU A 55 2.67 0.47 7.07
C GLU A 55 3.65 0.24 5.92
N ARG A 56 4.86 -0.17 6.27
CA ARG A 56 5.92 -0.51 5.33
C ARG A 56 6.13 -2.01 5.38
N ASP A 57 6.49 -2.59 4.24
CA ASP A 57 6.73 -4.02 4.11
C ASP A 57 5.48 -4.84 4.50
N VAL A 58 4.62 -5.06 3.50
CA VAL A 58 3.39 -5.85 3.66
C VAL A 58 3.55 -7.25 3.08
N SER A 59 4.78 -7.77 3.05
CA SER A 59 5.12 -9.12 2.55
C SER A 59 4.39 -10.24 3.29
N TYR A 60 3.95 -10.01 4.53
CA TYR A 60 3.13 -10.98 5.30
C TYR A 60 1.75 -11.26 4.67
N LEU A 61 1.34 -10.45 3.69
CA LEU A 61 0.12 -10.66 2.92
C LEU A 61 0.32 -11.56 1.70
N ILE A 62 1.54 -11.99 1.40
CA ILE A 62 1.82 -12.91 0.29
C ILE A 62 1.10 -14.24 0.57
N GLU A 63 0.23 -14.63 -0.35
CA GLU A 63 -0.49 -15.91 -0.30
C GLU A 63 0.39 -17.01 -0.92
N ASN A 64 0.56 -18.14 -0.20
CA ASN A 64 1.31 -19.31 -0.67
C ASN A 64 0.40 -20.37 -1.29
#